data_AF-G2Y725-F1
#
_entry.id   AF-G2Y725-F1
#
_cell.length_a   1.000
_cell.length_b   1.000
_cell.length_c   1.000
_cell.angle_alpha   90.00
_cell.angle_beta   90.00
_cell.angle_gamma   90.00
#
_symmetry.space_group_name_H-M   'P 1'
#
loop_
_entity.id
_entity.type
_entity.pdbx_description
1 polymer ?
#
loop_
_entity_poly.entity_id
_entity_poly.type
_entity_poly.pdbx_seq_one_letter_code
_entity_poly.pdbx_strand_id
1 'polypeptide(L)'
;MSETSSIEADIIRPQTPEDRSIYTESKNPSDSIALFNVEDSAWLSIPRKGNFEFKIFARKQEKGKFVYQVKDPKTGALYQEGEWVKQERLDSA
;
A
#
# COMPACT_ATOMS: atom_id res chain seq x y z
N MET A 1 -17.34 51.89 25.47
CA MET A 1 -17.76 51.86 24.05
C MET A 1 -16.63 52.52 23.27
N SER A 2 -15.79 51.86 22.47
CA SER A 2 -15.77 50.49 21.97
C SER A 2 -14.32 50.11 21.60
N GLU A 3 -13.98 48.85 21.80
CA GLU A 3 -12.79 48.17 21.27
C GLU A 3 -12.68 48.32 19.75
N THR A 4 -11.46 48.52 19.25
CA THR A 4 -11.11 48.21 17.86
C THR A 4 -10.03 47.13 17.88
N SER A 5 -10.49 45.90 18.04
CA SER A 5 -9.71 44.69 17.79
C SER A 5 -9.31 44.69 16.32
N SER A 6 -8.01 44.70 16.06
CA SER A 6 -7.45 44.57 14.71
C SER A 6 -7.62 43.12 14.27
N ILE A 7 -8.72 42.83 13.61
CA ILE A 7 -8.95 41.55 12.94
C ILE A 7 -8.04 41.55 11.71
N GLU A 8 -6.83 41.02 11.86
CA GLU A 8 -6.05 40.56 10.72
C GLU A 8 -6.92 39.53 9.99
N ALA A 9 -7.49 39.96 8.88
CA ALA A 9 -8.15 39.06 7.95
C ALA A 9 -7.04 38.19 7.35
N ASP A 10 -6.75 37.06 7.99
CA ASP A 10 -6.05 35.93 7.40
C ASP A 10 -6.79 35.61 6.10
N ILE A 11 -6.20 36.04 4.98
CA ILE A 11 -6.65 35.71 3.65
C ILE A 11 -6.51 34.19 3.54
N ILE A 12 -7.62 33.47 3.70
CA ILE A 12 -7.67 32.01 3.56
C ILE A 12 -7.35 31.70 2.09
N ARG A 13 -6.08 31.42 1.82
CA ARG A 13 -5.59 30.99 0.51
C ARG A 13 -6.04 29.54 0.33
N PRO A 14 -6.60 29.14 -0.83
CA PRO A 14 -6.89 27.74 -1.08
C PRO A 14 -5.58 26.94 -1.04
N GLN A 15 -5.54 25.90 -0.22
CA GLN A 15 -4.38 25.03 -0.10
C GLN A 15 -4.08 24.41 -1.46
N THR A 16 -2.87 24.65 -1.95
CA THR A 16 -2.37 24.02 -3.17
C THR A 16 -1.79 22.65 -2.83
N PRO A 17 -1.69 21.69 -3.77
CA PRO A 17 -0.97 20.43 -3.53
C PRO A 17 0.50 20.62 -3.11
N GLU A 18 1.04 21.82 -3.32
CA GLU A 18 2.38 22.25 -2.92
C GLU A 18 2.44 22.80 -1.48
N ASP A 19 1.30 23.09 -0.85
CA ASP A 19 1.18 23.34 0.59
C ASP A 19 1.37 22.03 1.35
N ARG A 20 2.65 21.67 1.56
CA ARG A 20 3.14 20.45 2.23
C ARG A 20 2.72 20.30 3.71
N SER A 21 1.72 21.05 4.17
CA SER A 21 1.24 21.12 5.55
C SER A 21 0.40 19.91 5.98
N ILE A 22 0.08 18.99 5.06
CA ILE A 22 -0.66 17.76 5.36
C ILE A 22 0.20 16.54 4.99
N TYR A 23 1.42 16.47 5.53
CA TYR A 23 2.12 15.20 5.60
C TYR A 23 1.81 14.58 6.97
N THR A 24 0.88 13.64 7.00
CA THR A 24 0.73 12.72 8.14
C THR A 24 1.93 11.79 8.11
N GLU A 25 2.99 12.17 8.81
CA GLU A 25 4.16 11.32 9.01
C GLU A 25 3.72 10.01 9.66
N SER A 26 3.96 8.89 8.96
CA SER A 26 3.66 7.56 9.50
C SER A 26 4.51 7.36 10.76
N LYS A 27 3.86 7.27 11.92
CA LYS A 27 4.52 7.19 13.24
C LYS A 27 5.46 5.98 13.40
N ASN A 28 5.49 5.06 12.44
CA ASN A 28 6.44 3.95 12.35
C ASN A 28 7.08 3.90 10.96
N PRO A 29 8.19 4.62 10.70
CA PRO A 29 8.89 4.56 9.42
C PRO A 29 9.52 3.19 9.10
N SER A 30 9.55 2.25 10.07
CA SER A 30 10.01 0.87 9.85
C SER A 30 8.93 -0.09 9.37
N ASP A 31 7.64 0.25 9.47
CA ASP A 31 6.58 -0.62 8.98
C ASP A 31 6.55 -0.54 7.44
N SER A 32 6.77 -1.68 6.79
CA SER A 32 6.75 -1.74 5.32
C SER A 32 5.37 -1.32 4.81
N ILE A 33 5.29 -0.61 3.68
CA ILE A 33 4.01 -0.26 3.03
C ILE A 33 3.56 -1.46 2.19
N ALA A 34 2.26 -1.75 2.19
CA ALA A 34 1.69 -2.78 1.32
C ALA A 34 1.75 -2.30 -0.13
N LEU A 35 2.47 -3.03 -0.98
CA LEU A 35 2.57 -2.72 -2.41
C LEU A 35 1.38 -3.25 -3.22
N PHE A 36 0.67 -4.26 -2.68
CA PHE A 36 -0.45 -4.89 -3.35
C PHE A 36 -1.70 -4.92 -2.47
N ASN A 37 -2.87 -4.75 -3.09
CA ASN A 37 -4.19 -4.94 -2.52
C ASN A 37 -4.77 -6.30 -2.92
N VAL A 38 -5.85 -6.71 -2.27
CA VAL A 38 -6.61 -7.91 -2.65
C VAL A 38 -7.23 -7.69 -4.03
N GLU A 39 -7.22 -8.72 -4.87
CA GLU A 39 -7.59 -8.72 -6.30
C GLU A 39 -6.60 -8.03 -7.26
N ASP A 40 -5.54 -7.38 -6.76
CA ASP A 40 -4.44 -6.90 -7.62
C ASP A 40 -3.76 -8.09 -8.31
N SER A 41 -3.20 -7.84 -9.50
CA SER A 41 -2.39 -8.82 -10.22
C SER A 41 -0.91 -8.56 -9.96
N ALA A 42 -0.15 -9.63 -9.74
CA ALA A 42 1.27 -9.57 -9.45
C ALA A 42 2.02 -10.75 -10.10
N TRP A 43 3.22 -10.49 -10.62
CA TRP A 43 4.14 -11.53 -11.06
C TRP A 43 4.81 -12.18 -9.85
N LEU A 44 4.60 -13.48 -9.65
CA LEU A 44 5.33 -14.28 -8.68
C LEU A 44 6.53 -14.95 -9.35
N SER A 45 7.73 -14.70 -8.81
CA SER A 45 8.92 -15.44 -9.23
C SER A 45 9.00 -16.82 -8.57
N ILE A 46 8.94 -17.87 -9.38
CA ILE A 46 9.07 -19.26 -8.95
C ILE A 46 10.43 -19.79 -9.40
N PRO A 47 11.34 -20.13 -8.46
CA PRO A 47 12.65 -20.66 -8.79
C PRO A 47 12.56 -21.83 -9.76
N ARG A 48 13.39 -21.81 -10.81
CA ARG A 48 13.49 -22.83 -11.87
C ARG A 48 12.26 -22.99 -12.76
N LYS A 49 11.17 -22.23 -12.54
CA LYS A 49 9.98 -22.23 -13.42
C LYS A 49 9.78 -20.92 -14.16
N GLY A 50 10.21 -19.79 -13.58
CA GLY A 50 10.05 -18.45 -14.17
C GLY A 50 9.05 -17.59 -13.39
N ASN A 51 8.60 -16.50 -14.02
CA ASN A 51 7.63 -15.57 -13.43
C ASN A 51 6.24 -15.87 -13.99
N PHE A 52 5.25 -15.92 -13.09
CA PHE A 52 3.86 -16.22 -13.46
C PHE A 52 2.93 -15.20 -12.81
N GLU A 53 1.91 -14.79 -13.54
CA GLU A 53 0.93 -13.83 -13.06
C GLU A 53 -0.08 -14.52 -12.14
N PHE A 54 -0.25 -13.98 -10.94
CA PHE A 54 -1.26 -14.41 -9.99
C PHE A 54 -2.07 -13.22 -9.50
N LYS A 55 -3.27 -13.50 -8.98
CA LYS A 55 -4.06 -12.50 -8.24
C LYS A 55 -3.82 -12.60 -6.75
N ILE A 56 -3.74 -11.46 -6.07
CA ILE A 56 -3.70 -11.43 -4.62
C ILE A 56 -5.06 -11.87 -4.07
N PHE A 57 -5.06 -12.94 -3.28
CA PHE A 57 -6.26 -13.47 -2.62
C PHE A 57 -6.42 -12.89 -1.21
N ALA A 58 -5.34 -12.82 -0.44
CA ALA A 58 -5.34 -12.28 0.91
C ALA A 58 -4.01 -11.61 1.23
N ARG A 59 -4.03 -10.66 2.16
CA ARG A 59 -2.82 -9.99 2.68
C ARG A 59 -2.84 -9.95 4.20
N LYS A 60 -1.66 -10.04 4.81
CA LYS A 60 -1.47 -9.77 6.24
C LYS A 60 -0.09 -9.15 6.48
N GLN A 61 0.09 -8.55 7.65
CA GLN A 61 1.37 -8.05 8.10
C GLN A 61 1.93 -9.00 9.17
N GLU A 62 3.15 -9.50 8.96
CA GLU A 62 3.89 -10.32 9.92
C GLU A 62 5.23 -9.65 10.23
N LYS A 63 5.46 -9.34 11.52
CA LYS A 63 6.70 -8.71 12.01
C LYS A 63 7.08 -7.44 11.24
N GLY A 64 6.10 -6.58 10.94
CA GLY A 64 6.30 -5.33 10.19
C GLY A 64 6.41 -5.50 8.67
N LYS A 65 6.41 -6.73 8.15
CA LYS A 65 6.48 -7.02 6.71
C LYS A 65 5.15 -7.53 6.16
N PHE A 66 4.82 -7.17 4.93
CA PHE A 66 3.64 -7.69 4.25
C PHE A 66 3.89 -9.04 3.59
N VAL A 67 2.94 -9.95 3.78
CA VAL A 67 2.88 -11.26 3.11
C VAL A 67 1.50 -11.46 2.50
N TYR A 68 1.46 -12.25 1.44
CA TYR A 68 0.34 -12.37 0.53
C TYR A 68 0.05 -13.82 0.20
N GLN A 69 -1.22 -14.21 0.18
CA GLN A 69 -1.65 -15.42 -0.52
C GLN A 69 -2.04 -15.02 -1.93
N VAL A 70 -1.63 -15.82 -2.90
CA VAL A 70 -1.93 -15.59 -4.31
C VAL A 70 -2.69 -16.78 -4.89
N LYS A 71 -3.60 -16.51 -5.83
CA LYS A 71 -4.39 -17.49 -6.55
C LYS A 71 -4.19 -17.36 -8.05
N ASP A 72 -4.19 -18.48 -8.75
CA ASP A 72 -4.13 -18.49 -10.20
C ASP A 72 -5.42 -17.86 -10.75
N PRO A 73 -5.34 -16.84 -11.64
CA PRO A 73 -6.52 -16.14 -12.14
C PRO A 73 -7.40 -17.00 -13.05
N LYS A 74 -6.85 -18.06 -13.66
CA LYS A 74 -7.56 -18.96 -14.58
C LYS A 74 -8.24 -20.10 -13.84
N THR A 75 -7.56 -20.70 -12.88
CA THR A 75 -8.07 -21.87 -12.15
C THR A 75 -8.71 -21.52 -10.81
N GLY A 76 -8.42 -20.34 -10.25
CA GLY A 76 -8.84 -19.94 -8.91
C GLY A 76 -8.10 -20.69 -7.79
N ALA A 77 -7.19 -21.61 -8.13
CA ALA A 77 -6.45 -22.40 -7.15
C ALA A 77 -5.41 -21.54 -6.43
N LEU A 78 -5.27 -21.74 -5.11
CA LEU A 78 -4.22 -21.09 -4.34
C LEU A 78 -2.86 -21.66 -4.70
N TYR A 79 -1.87 -20.77 -4.79
CA TYR A 79 -0.47 -21.17 -4.98
C TYR A 79 0.03 -21.99 -3.79
N GLN A 80 0.65 -23.14 -4.07
CA GLN A 80 1.17 -24.09 -3.08
C GLN A 80 0.22 -24.30 -1.88
N GLU A 81 -1.04 -24.62 -2.17
CA GLU A 81 -2.05 -24.92 -1.14
C GLU A 81 -2.31 -23.76 -0.16
N GLY A 82 -2.03 -22.52 -0.57
CA GLY A 82 -2.21 -21.32 0.26
C GLY A 82 -0.94 -20.84 0.96
N GLU A 83 0.24 -21.05 0.37
CA GLU A 83 1.49 -20.50 0.89
C GLU A 83 1.41 -18.96 0.99
N TRP A 84 1.91 -18.42 2.11
CA TRP A 84 2.10 -16.99 2.29
C TRP A 84 3.43 -16.55 1.69
N VAL A 85 3.36 -15.76 0.62
CA VAL A 85 4.49 -15.23 -0.11
C VAL A 85 4.85 -13.85 0.40
N LYS A 86 6.15 -13.59 0.61
CA LYS A 86 6.65 -12.25 0.96
C LYS A 86 6.48 -11.27 -0.19
N GLN A 87 6.20 -10.00 0.13
CA GLN A 87 6.15 -8.91 -0.85
C GLN A 87 7.36 -8.89 -1.80
N GLU A 88 8.55 -9.17 -1.28
CA GLU A 88 9.84 -9.17 -2.00
C GLU A 88 9.92 -10.18 -3.15
N ARG A 89 8.98 -11.14 -3.25
CA ARG A 89 8.91 -12.13 -4.33
C ARG A 89 7.87 -11.79 -5.40
N LEU A 90 7.14 -10.70 -5.21
CA LEU A 90 6.07 -10.23 -6.08
C LEU A 90 6.52 -8.95 -6.78
N ASP A 91 6.28 -8.89 -8.08
CA ASP A 91 6.47 -7.71 -8.91
C ASP A 91 5.12 -7.25 -9.46
N SER A 92 5.00 -5.95 -9.75
CA SER A 92 3.80 -5.39 -10.40
C SER A 92 3.58 -6.02 -11.78
N ALA A 93 2.34 -6.44 -12.05
CA ALA A 93 1.95 -7.12 -13.28
C ALA A 93 2.05 -6.25 -14.54
#